data_AF-A0A817GST9-F1
#
_entry.id   AF-A0A817GST9-F1
#
_cell.length_a   1.000
_cell.length_b   1.000
_cell.length_c   1.000
_cell.angle_alpha   90.00
_cell.angle_beta   90.00
_cell.angle_gamma   90.00
#
_symmetry.space_group_name_H-M   'P 1'
#
loop_
_entity.id
_entity.type
_entity.pdbx_description
1 polymer ?
#
loop_
_entity_poly.entity_id
_entity_poly.type
_entity_poly.pdbx_seq_one_letter_code
_entity_poly.pdbx_strand_id
1 'polypeptide(L)'
;MSTFNRTFYECLVKYTENIYDICMGAFDCLPLAALVNNQFLCVHGGLSPEIHTLDDIKQLDRFHEPPAQGAMCDLLWSDPAEDYGNEEGSLTLVATPRMSASEISSITTSSESLYLTNAARGCSYFYTYAAINEFLVRNQILSIIRAHEEQDMGYRMYKKSPETGFPSLITIFSAPNYCDVYQNKAAIMKYENNIVNIHQFNFSPHPYWLPNFMNIFTWSLPFICERINDALLQILSICTEEELITYDEHTQLEQRREQMRSKIRAVGKVAKTYKKLCQLNENVVTLHALTPSSNITELDKEITNKTEVAASLLREKAASTNEHFSKVKILDQVNERMPPTRTTISSGDSTVV
;
A
#
# COMPACT_ATOMS: atom_id res chain seq x y z
N MET A 1 -4.18 -4.60 -9.39
CA MET A 1 -4.91 -5.40 -8.38
C MET A 1 -4.24 -5.20 -7.03
N SER A 2 -4.77 -4.27 -6.22
CA SER A 2 -4.13 -3.72 -5.01
C SER A 2 -3.73 -4.81 -4.00
N THR A 3 -2.84 -4.45 -3.07
CA THR A 3 -2.40 -5.27 -1.92
C THR A 3 -3.57 -5.93 -1.15
N PHE A 4 -4.76 -5.35 -1.27
CA PHE A 4 -6.04 -5.76 -0.70
C PHE A 4 -6.38 -7.27 -0.79
N ASN A 5 -5.94 -7.98 -1.84
CA ASN A 5 -6.27 -9.41 -2.00
C ASN A 5 -5.10 -10.38 -1.76
N ARG A 6 -3.92 -9.92 -1.32
CA ARG A 6 -2.76 -10.83 -1.21
C ARG A 6 -2.98 -11.95 -0.20
N THR A 7 -3.52 -11.66 0.97
CA THR A 7 -3.83 -12.66 2.00
C THR A 7 -4.87 -13.66 1.50
N PHE A 8 -5.88 -13.19 0.76
CA PHE A 8 -6.88 -14.06 0.12
C PHE A 8 -6.23 -15.01 -0.88
N TYR A 9 -5.42 -14.49 -1.81
CA TYR A 9 -4.69 -15.31 -2.79
C TYR A 9 -3.70 -16.27 -2.13
N GLU A 10 -3.02 -15.86 -1.07
CA GLU A 10 -2.14 -16.74 -0.30
C GLU A 10 -2.90 -17.93 0.27
N CYS A 11 -4.07 -17.68 0.87
CA CYS A 11 -4.93 -18.74 1.40
C CYS A 11 -5.42 -19.68 0.29
N LEU A 12 -5.79 -19.15 -0.87
CA LEU A 12 -6.21 -19.96 -2.01
C LEU A 12 -5.08 -20.84 -2.58
N VAL A 13 -3.85 -20.33 -2.63
CA VAL A 13 -2.72 -21.09 -3.17
C VAL A 13 -2.20 -22.12 -2.17
N LYS A 14 -2.10 -21.77 -0.88
CA LYS A 14 -1.51 -22.64 0.15
C LYS A 14 -2.51 -23.56 0.83
N TYR A 15 -3.78 -23.17 0.88
CA TYR A 15 -4.83 -23.84 1.64
C TYR A 15 -6.14 -23.90 0.84
N THR A 16 -7.21 -23.27 1.36
CA THR A 16 -8.55 -23.22 0.77
C THR A 16 -9.21 -21.88 1.14
N GLU A 17 -10.27 -21.53 0.42
CA GLU A 17 -11.11 -20.35 0.73
C GLU A 17 -11.68 -20.41 2.15
N ASN A 18 -12.07 -21.60 2.63
CA ASN A 18 -12.58 -21.79 3.98
C ASN A 18 -11.59 -21.36 5.09
N ILE A 19 -10.27 -21.50 4.85
CA ILE A 19 -9.27 -20.99 5.81
C ILE A 19 -9.27 -19.47 5.85
N TYR A 20 -9.45 -18.81 4.70
CA TYR A 20 -9.59 -17.36 4.67
C TYR A 20 -10.83 -16.90 5.46
N ASP A 21 -11.97 -17.55 5.27
CA ASP A 21 -13.21 -17.21 5.99
C ASP A 21 -13.05 -17.38 7.52
N ILE A 22 -12.39 -18.46 7.96
CA ILE A 22 -12.06 -18.66 9.37
C ILE A 22 -11.13 -17.56 9.89
N CYS A 23 -10.13 -17.16 9.10
CA CYS A 23 -9.26 -16.03 9.46
C CYS A 23 -10.04 -14.72 9.59
N MET A 24 -11.00 -14.45 8.71
CA MET A 24 -11.85 -13.24 8.80
C MET A 24 -12.67 -13.26 10.10
N GLY A 25 -13.33 -14.37 10.42
CA GLY A 25 -14.04 -14.50 11.69
C GLY A 25 -13.13 -14.36 12.93
N ALA A 26 -11.87 -14.80 12.83
CA ALA A 26 -10.89 -14.60 13.88
C ALA A 26 -10.41 -13.14 13.99
N PHE A 27 -10.29 -12.41 12.87
CA PHE A 27 -9.92 -11.01 12.85
C PHE A 27 -10.99 -10.12 13.48
N ASP A 28 -12.27 -10.42 13.27
CA ASP A 28 -13.40 -9.74 13.94
C ASP A 28 -13.36 -9.89 15.47
N CYS A 29 -12.60 -10.87 15.99
CA CYS A 29 -12.46 -11.09 17.43
C CYS A 29 -11.29 -10.31 18.05
N LEU A 30 -10.39 -9.73 17.25
CA LEU A 30 -9.19 -9.04 17.73
C LEU A 30 -9.56 -7.81 18.57
N PRO A 31 -8.92 -7.60 19.74
CA PRO A 31 -9.08 -6.36 20.50
C PRO A 31 -8.56 -5.14 19.73
N LEU A 32 -9.27 -4.01 19.83
CA LEU A 32 -8.90 -2.76 19.15
C LEU A 32 -7.79 -1.96 19.87
N ALA A 33 -7.71 -2.11 21.19
CA ALA A 33 -6.78 -1.34 22.01
C ALA A 33 -6.36 -2.14 23.26
N ALA A 34 -5.23 -1.76 23.84
CA ALA A 34 -4.78 -2.26 25.12
C ALA A 34 -4.32 -1.09 26.02
N LEU A 35 -4.72 -1.11 27.29
CA LEU A 35 -4.16 -0.24 28.31
C LEU A 35 -3.05 -0.99 29.04
N VAL A 36 -1.80 -0.58 28.85
CA VAL A 36 -0.62 -1.23 29.44
C VAL A 36 -0.15 -0.44 30.66
N ASN A 37 -0.04 -1.12 31.80
CA ASN A 37 0.42 -0.57 33.08
C ASN A 37 -0.36 0.67 33.56
N ASN A 38 -1.60 0.86 33.10
CA ASN A 38 -2.40 2.07 33.31
C ASN A 38 -1.69 3.38 32.88
N GLN A 39 -0.71 3.28 31.99
CA GLN A 39 0.13 4.39 31.55
C GLN A 39 0.16 4.55 30.04
N PHE A 40 0.03 3.47 29.29
CA PHE A 40 0.14 3.50 27.84
C PHE A 40 -1.14 3.00 27.20
N LEU A 41 -1.73 3.83 26.35
CA LEU A 41 -2.75 3.36 25.42
C LEU A 41 -2.05 2.82 24.17
N CYS A 42 -2.23 1.54 23.88
CA CYS A 42 -1.69 0.86 22.71
C CYS A 42 -2.81 0.65 21.68
N VAL A 43 -2.64 1.19 20.48
CA VAL A 43 -3.57 1.08 19.34
C VAL A 43 -2.79 0.86 18.05
N HIS A 44 -3.44 0.45 16.95
CA HIS A 44 -2.73 0.30 15.67
C HIS A 44 -2.54 1.66 14.97
N GLY A 45 -3.66 2.33 14.71
CA GLY A 45 -3.80 3.68 14.16
C GLY A 45 -3.41 4.73 15.19
N GLY A 46 -4.40 5.48 15.68
CA GLY A 46 -4.22 6.45 16.75
C GLY A 46 -5.54 6.89 17.35
N LEU A 47 -5.79 8.19 17.40
CA LEU A 47 -7.01 8.76 18.00
C LEU A 47 -8.13 8.98 16.97
N SER A 48 -9.33 9.22 17.50
CA SER A 48 -10.53 9.59 16.76
C SER A 48 -11.16 10.85 17.35
N PRO A 49 -11.78 11.72 16.53
CA PRO A 49 -12.63 12.80 17.04
C PRO A 49 -13.79 12.32 17.92
N GLU A 50 -14.25 11.08 17.74
CA GLU A 50 -15.37 10.48 18.47
C GLU A 50 -14.95 9.83 19.80
N ILE A 51 -13.65 9.67 20.04
CA ILE A 51 -13.11 8.98 21.22
C ILE A 51 -12.43 10.01 22.13
N HIS A 52 -13.08 10.32 23.25
CA HIS A 52 -12.54 11.27 24.23
C HIS A 52 -11.98 10.57 25.46
N THR A 53 -12.54 9.42 25.82
CA THR A 53 -12.17 8.65 27.01
C THR A 53 -11.83 7.20 26.69
N LEU A 54 -11.12 6.52 27.60
CA LEU A 54 -10.86 5.09 27.51
C LEU A 54 -12.15 4.24 27.58
N ASP A 55 -13.23 4.77 28.15
CA ASP A 55 -14.52 4.07 28.23
C ASP A 55 -15.27 4.10 26.91
N ASP A 56 -15.05 5.11 26.06
CA ASP A 56 -15.64 5.17 24.71
C ASP A 56 -15.17 3.98 23.86
N ILE A 57 -13.88 3.61 23.98
CA ILE A 57 -13.29 2.45 23.29
C ILE A 57 -13.96 1.14 23.76
N LYS A 58 -14.32 1.03 25.04
CA LYS A 58 -14.96 -0.18 25.59
C LYS A 58 -16.39 -0.37 25.11
N GLN A 59 -17.05 0.71 24.69
CA GLN A 59 -18.44 0.69 24.21
C GLN A 59 -18.55 0.34 22.73
N LEU A 60 -17.44 0.31 21.99
CA LEU A 60 -17.43 -0.05 20.57
C LEU A 60 -17.81 -1.53 20.40
N ASP A 61 -18.78 -1.78 19.53
CA ASP A 61 -18.95 -3.10 18.93
C ASP A 61 -17.81 -3.30 17.94
N ARG A 62 -17.06 -4.39 18.11
CA ARG A 62 -15.88 -4.70 17.29
C ARG A 62 -16.03 -5.97 16.47
N PHE A 63 -17.11 -6.73 16.67
CA PHE A 63 -17.28 -8.06 16.08
C PHE A 63 -17.90 -7.98 14.68
N HIS A 64 -17.30 -7.17 13.83
CA HIS A 64 -17.68 -6.99 12.44
C HIS A 64 -16.51 -6.38 11.65
N GLU A 65 -16.59 -6.45 10.32
CA GLU A 65 -15.66 -5.76 9.42
C GLU A 65 -15.54 -4.27 9.80
N PRO A 66 -14.32 -3.70 9.90
CA PRO A 66 -14.15 -2.29 10.20
C PRO A 66 -14.95 -1.40 9.23
N PRO A 67 -15.76 -0.45 9.74
CA PRO A 67 -16.53 0.43 8.88
C PRO A 67 -15.60 1.40 8.13
N ALA A 68 -16.07 1.98 7.02
CA ALA A 68 -15.28 2.94 6.25
C ALA A 68 -15.00 4.26 6.99
N GLN A 69 -15.79 4.58 8.02
CA GLN A 69 -15.72 5.80 8.83
C GLN A 69 -16.16 5.50 10.27
N GLY A 70 -15.83 6.40 11.20
CA GLY A 70 -16.20 6.35 12.61
C GLY A 70 -15.09 5.85 13.53
N ALA A 71 -15.34 5.85 14.83
CA ALA A 71 -14.39 5.53 15.89
C ALA A 71 -13.53 4.26 15.65
N MET A 72 -14.14 3.15 15.21
CA MET A 72 -13.40 1.90 14.95
C MET A 72 -12.45 2.03 13.75
N CYS A 73 -12.87 2.73 12.68
CA CYS A 73 -12.01 3.02 11.54
C CYS A 73 -10.79 3.84 11.98
N ASP A 74 -11.05 4.88 12.76
CA ASP A 74 -10.02 5.82 13.19
C ASP A 74 -8.96 5.18 14.10
N LEU A 75 -9.36 4.30 15.02
CA LEU A 75 -8.41 3.54 15.85
C LEU A 75 -7.44 2.67 15.02
N LEU A 76 -7.81 2.33 13.79
CA LEU A 76 -7.01 1.50 12.89
C LEU A 76 -6.26 2.32 11.81
N TRP A 77 -6.80 3.47 11.39
CA TRP A 77 -6.33 4.20 10.20
C TRP A 77 -5.83 5.62 10.45
N SER A 78 -6.00 6.18 11.65
CA SER A 78 -5.53 7.54 11.91
C SER A 78 -4.01 7.60 12.05
N ASP A 79 -3.44 8.75 11.68
CA ASP A 79 -2.01 9.02 11.68
C ASP A 79 -1.69 10.33 12.40
N PRO A 80 -0.49 10.51 12.96
CA PRO A 80 -0.06 11.83 13.40
C PRO A 80 0.12 12.77 12.20
N ALA A 81 -0.16 14.06 12.38
CA ALA A 81 0.14 15.07 11.37
C ALA A 81 1.64 15.04 10.96
N GLU A 82 1.96 15.38 9.70
CA GLU A 82 3.35 15.33 9.21
C GLU A 82 4.29 16.25 10.02
N ASP A 83 3.78 17.40 10.42
CA ASP A 83 4.42 18.42 11.25
C ASP A 83 4.13 18.27 12.75
N TYR A 84 3.73 17.07 13.21
CA TYR A 84 3.33 16.80 14.60
C TYR A 84 4.26 17.45 15.63
N GLY A 85 3.69 18.31 16.46
CA GLY A 85 4.37 19.08 17.50
C GLY A 85 4.92 20.44 17.05
N ASN A 86 4.89 20.76 15.77
CA ASN A 86 5.31 22.04 15.19
C ASN A 86 4.20 22.68 14.33
N GLU A 87 2.94 22.31 14.57
CA GLU A 87 1.81 22.74 13.75
C GLU A 87 1.60 24.26 13.82
N GLU A 88 1.53 24.93 12.67
CA GLU A 88 1.27 26.38 12.58
C GLU A 88 -0.15 26.68 13.08
N GLY A 89 -0.25 27.45 14.17
CA GLY A 89 -1.52 27.74 14.87
C GLY A 89 -1.72 26.98 16.19
N SER A 90 -0.92 25.93 16.46
CA SER A 90 -0.90 25.21 17.74
C SER A 90 0.15 25.74 18.73
N LEU A 91 0.73 26.91 18.45
CA LEU A 91 1.61 27.65 19.36
C LEU A 91 0.76 28.31 20.45
N THR A 92 0.32 27.55 21.47
CA THR A 92 -0.03 27.94 22.87
C THR A 92 -1.12 27.09 23.52
N LEU A 93 -1.62 26.03 22.90
CA LEU A 93 -2.67 25.19 23.52
C LEU A 93 -2.08 23.96 24.21
N VAL A 94 -1.22 24.18 25.21
CA VAL A 94 -0.86 23.12 26.15
C VAL A 94 -1.92 23.12 27.24
N ALA A 95 -2.89 22.21 27.15
CA ALA A 95 -3.78 21.94 28.28
C ALA A 95 -2.91 21.56 29.48
N THR A 96 -3.06 22.28 30.59
CA THR A 96 -2.38 21.98 31.86
C THR A 96 -3.39 21.46 32.87
N PRO A 97 -3.00 20.70 33.91
CA PRO A 97 -3.94 20.02 34.79
C PRO A 97 -4.69 21.00 35.72
N ARG A 98 -4.30 22.28 35.71
CA ARG A 98 -4.96 23.37 36.43
C ARG A 98 -6.13 23.99 35.66
N MET A 99 -6.29 23.64 34.39
CA MET A 99 -7.37 24.17 33.56
C MET A 99 -8.63 23.33 33.77
N SER A 100 -9.74 24.01 34.09
CA SER A 100 -11.05 23.38 34.17
C SER A 100 -11.50 22.89 32.79
N ALA A 101 -12.35 21.85 32.76
CA ALA A 101 -12.93 21.33 31.51
C ALA A 101 -13.65 22.43 30.68
N SER A 102 -14.21 23.44 31.35
CA SER A 102 -14.80 24.63 30.73
C SER A 102 -13.78 25.58 30.09
N GLU A 103 -12.57 25.71 30.66
CA GLU A 103 -11.50 26.54 30.09
C GLU A 103 -10.90 25.89 28.85
N ILE A 104 -10.71 24.55 28.87
CA ILE A 104 -10.25 23.77 27.71
C ILE A 104 -11.23 23.88 26.53
N SER A 105 -12.54 23.80 26.81
CA SER A 105 -13.60 23.97 25.81
C SER A 105 -13.69 25.39 25.23
N SER A 106 -13.32 26.42 26.00
CA SER A 106 -13.36 27.82 25.52
C SER A 106 -12.18 28.21 24.65
N ILE A 107 -11.08 27.46 24.74
CA ILE A 107 -9.81 27.72 24.04
C ILE A 107 -9.70 26.89 22.74
N THR A 108 -10.42 25.77 22.64
CA THR A 108 -10.49 24.89 21.47
C THR A 108 -11.60 25.35 20.52
N THR A 109 -11.42 26.50 19.88
CA THR A 109 -12.33 26.93 18.81
C THR A 109 -12.07 26.09 17.56
N SER A 110 -12.87 25.03 17.39
CA SER A 110 -13.04 24.11 16.25
C SER A 110 -12.32 22.76 16.33
N SER A 111 -13.09 21.67 16.15
CA SER A 111 -12.60 20.30 15.94
C SER A 111 -11.64 20.19 14.75
N GLU A 112 -11.71 21.13 13.80
CA GLU A 112 -10.80 21.23 12.66
C GLU A 112 -9.35 21.54 13.08
N SER A 113 -9.12 22.08 14.29
CA SER A 113 -7.76 22.35 14.79
C SER A 113 -7.07 21.12 15.40
N LEU A 114 -7.84 20.13 15.85
CA LEU A 114 -7.33 18.91 16.51
C LEU A 114 -7.16 17.76 15.53
N TYR A 115 -8.05 17.69 14.54
CA TYR A 115 -8.11 16.62 13.57
C TYR A 115 -8.23 17.19 12.15
N LEU A 116 -7.35 16.76 11.27
CA LEU A 116 -7.33 17.12 9.85
C LEU A 116 -7.72 15.89 9.02
N THR A 117 -8.23 16.07 7.82
CA THR A 117 -8.55 14.93 6.94
C THR A 117 -7.28 14.19 6.52
N ASN A 118 -7.25 12.85 6.65
CA ASN A 118 -6.08 12.06 6.28
C ASN A 118 -6.06 11.77 4.77
N ALA A 119 -5.44 12.68 4.01
CA ALA A 119 -5.28 12.54 2.57
C ALA A 119 -4.30 11.42 2.18
N ALA A 120 -3.41 11.00 3.08
CA ALA A 120 -2.48 9.90 2.83
C ALA A 120 -3.21 8.56 2.80
N ARG A 121 -4.18 8.34 3.71
CA ARG A 121 -4.98 7.11 3.78
C ARG A 121 -6.27 7.16 2.96
N GLY A 122 -6.79 8.36 2.67
CA GLY A 122 -8.08 8.53 1.96
C GLY A 122 -9.30 8.18 2.82
N CYS A 123 -9.10 7.98 4.13
CA CYS A 123 -10.11 7.78 5.16
C CYS A 123 -9.53 8.25 6.49
N SER A 124 -10.36 8.38 7.53
CA SER A 124 -9.93 8.81 8.87
C SER A 124 -9.23 10.19 8.88
N TYR A 125 -8.45 10.45 9.93
CA TYR A 125 -7.92 11.76 10.29
C TYR A 125 -6.42 11.72 10.59
N PHE A 126 -5.77 12.85 10.34
CA PHE A 126 -4.52 13.19 11.00
C PHE A 126 -4.84 13.83 12.35
N TYR A 127 -4.21 13.37 13.42
CA TYR A 127 -4.34 13.99 14.75
C TYR A 127 -3.10 14.82 15.09
N THR A 128 -3.33 15.96 15.73
CA THR A 128 -2.26 16.90 16.11
C THR A 128 -1.69 16.58 17.49
N TYR A 129 -0.55 17.20 17.81
CA TYR A 129 0.04 17.15 19.14
C TYR A 129 -0.91 17.69 20.23
N ALA A 130 -1.73 18.70 19.91
CA ALA A 130 -2.74 19.21 20.83
C ALA A 130 -3.80 18.14 21.16
N ALA A 131 -4.30 17.43 20.14
CA ALA A 131 -5.29 16.37 20.31
C ALA A 131 -4.78 15.24 21.22
N ILE A 132 -3.53 14.80 21.00
CA ILE A 132 -2.89 13.79 21.84
C ILE A 132 -2.77 14.28 23.29
N ASN A 133 -2.25 15.49 23.53
CA ASN A 133 -2.08 15.98 24.90
C ASN A 133 -3.42 16.13 25.62
N GLU A 134 -4.45 16.62 24.95
CA GLU A 134 -5.81 16.70 25.51
C GLU A 134 -6.28 15.32 25.98
N PHE A 135 -6.11 14.30 25.13
CA PHE A 135 -6.50 12.94 25.45
C PHE A 135 -5.67 12.35 26.60
N LEU A 136 -4.35 12.55 26.61
CA LEU A 136 -3.45 12.06 27.67
C LEU A 136 -3.82 12.65 29.04
N VAL A 137 -4.04 13.98 29.10
CA VAL A 137 -4.43 14.68 30.33
C VAL A 137 -5.81 14.22 30.80
N ARG A 138 -6.80 14.15 29.89
CA ARG A 138 -8.17 13.74 30.21
C ARG A 138 -8.22 12.33 30.80
N ASN A 139 -7.42 11.41 30.26
CA ASN A 139 -7.43 10.00 30.65
C ASN A 139 -6.35 9.63 31.68
N GLN A 140 -5.53 10.60 32.12
CA GLN A 140 -4.46 10.40 33.10
C GLN A 140 -3.47 9.30 32.70
N ILE A 141 -3.13 9.23 31.41
CA ILE A 141 -2.15 8.29 30.85
C ILE A 141 -0.90 9.04 30.37
N LEU A 142 0.22 8.32 30.27
CA LEU A 142 1.55 8.87 30.00
C LEU A 142 1.81 9.11 28.51
N SER A 143 1.39 8.18 27.65
CA SER A 143 1.72 8.19 26.22
C SER A 143 0.81 7.26 25.42
N ILE A 144 0.73 7.50 24.12
CA ILE A 144 0.10 6.58 23.16
C ILE A 144 1.21 5.83 22.40
N ILE A 145 1.10 4.50 22.36
CA ILE A 145 1.99 3.64 21.59
C ILE A 145 1.21 3.10 20.40
N ARG A 146 1.78 3.23 19.21
CA ARG A 146 1.11 2.88 17.96
C ARG A 146 2.03 2.17 16.95
N ALA A 147 1.46 1.71 15.84
CA ALA A 147 2.18 1.06 14.74
C ALA A 147 1.88 1.72 13.38
N HIS A 148 1.44 0.96 12.37
CA HIS A 148 0.89 1.40 11.06
C HIS A 148 1.83 2.12 10.09
N GLU A 149 2.66 3.08 10.54
CA GLU A 149 3.59 3.81 9.69
C GLU A 149 5.00 3.23 9.76
N GLU A 150 5.55 2.92 8.60
CA GLU A 150 6.92 2.47 8.42
C GLU A 150 7.95 3.51 8.90
N GLN A 151 8.98 3.02 9.60
CA GLN A 151 10.06 3.83 10.17
C GLN A 151 11.41 3.27 9.76
N ASP A 152 12.33 4.12 9.30
CA ASP A 152 13.67 3.70 8.86
C ASP A 152 14.44 2.97 9.98
N MET A 153 14.33 3.47 11.21
CA MET A 153 14.93 2.86 12.40
C MET A 153 13.99 1.86 13.11
N GLY A 154 12.82 1.55 12.54
CA GLY A 154 11.82 0.68 13.16
C GLY A 154 11.06 1.31 14.34
N TYR A 155 11.34 2.56 14.69
CA TYR A 155 10.57 3.31 15.68
C TYR A 155 10.71 4.82 15.46
N ARG A 156 9.77 5.59 16.02
CA ARG A 156 9.83 7.05 16.13
C ARG A 156 9.25 7.51 17.46
N MET A 157 10.01 8.33 18.17
CA MET A 157 9.53 9.03 19.37
C MET A 157 9.16 10.45 18.97
N TYR A 158 7.93 10.86 19.26
CA TYR A 158 7.42 12.18 18.91
C TYR A 158 7.67 13.18 20.04
N LYS A 159 7.22 14.43 19.83
CA LYS A 159 7.37 15.53 20.79
C LYS A 159 6.94 15.11 22.20
N LYS A 160 7.76 15.45 23.18
CA LYS A 160 7.55 15.12 24.59
C LYS A 160 6.41 15.95 25.17
N SER A 161 5.57 15.32 25.99
CA SER A 161 4.58 16.05 26.78
C SER A 161 5.30 17.03 27.72
N PRO A 162 4.83 18.28 27.87
CA PRO A 162 5.53 19.29 28.66
C PRO A 162 5.48 18.99 30.16
N GLU A 163 4.45 18.23 30.60
CA GLU A 163 4.24 17.89 32.00
C GLU A 163 5.12 16.73 32.46
N THR A 164 5.18 15.66 31.66
CA THR A 164 5.87 14.42 32.04
C THR A 164 7.29 14.35 31.51
N GLY A 165 7.63 15.15 30.48
CA GLY A 165 8.90 15.06 29.76
C GLY A 165 9.07 13.75 28.97
N PHE A 166 8.03 12.92 28.89
CA PHE A 166 8.00 11.65 28.17
C PHE A 166 7.41 11.85 26.77
N PRO A 167 7.85 11.10 25.73
CA PRO A 167 7.25 11.17 24.40
C PRO A 167 5.71 11.02 24.44
N SER A 168 4.98 11.99 23.89
CA SER A 168 3.50 11.95 23.88
C SER A 168 2.96 10.82 23.02
N LEU A 169 3.68 10.48 21.95
CA LEU A 169 3.37 9.43 20.99
C LEU A 169 4.65 8.67 20.63
N ILE A 170 4.52 7.35 20.45
CA ILE A 170 5.58 6.48 19.98
C ILE A 170 5.04 5.58 18.85
N THR A 171 5.71 5.58 17.70
CA THR A 171 5.46 4.61 16.63
C THR A 171 6.49 3.49 16.69
N ILE A 172 6.03 2.24 16.67
CA ILE A 172 6.85 1.02 16.59
C ILE A 172 6.52 0.29 15.29
N PHE A 173 7.55 -0.08 14.54
CA PHE A 173 7.43 -0.81 13.29
C PHE A 173 8.35 -2.04 13.30
N SER A 174 7.76 -3.22 13.19
CA SER A 174 8.44 -4.50 13.44
C SER A 174 8.71 -5.33 12.18
N ALA A 175 8.58 -4.76 10.98
CA ALA A 175 8.89 -5.42 9.71
C ALA A 175 10.20 -4.86 9.11
N PRO A 176 11.35 -5.56 9.26
CA PRO A 176 12.63 -5.06 8.73
C PRO A 176 12.72 -5.33 7.23
N ASN A 177 13.41 -4.46 6.49
CA ASN A 177 13.47 -4.48 5.03
C ASN A 177 12.07 -4.67 4.41
N TYR A 178 11.14 -3.81 4.80
CA TYR A 178 9.76 -3.87 4.37
C TYR A 178 9.67 -3.93 2.83
N CYS A 179 8.74 -4.76 2.33
CA CYS A 179 8.55 -5.06 0.92
C CYS A 179 9.82 -5.46 0.13
N ASP A 180 10.87 -5.93 0.81
CA ASP A 180 12.20 -6.25 0.26
C ASP A 180 12.98 -5.09 -0.38
N VAL A 181 12.45 -3.86 -0.28
CA VAL A 181 13.02 -2.67 -0.92
C VAL A 181 13.35 -1.54 0.03
N TYR A 182 12.67 -1.41 1.17
CA TYR A 182 12.83 -0.26 2.06
C TYR A 182 14.19 -0.22 2.77
N GLN A 183 14.81 -1.38 3.01
CA GLN A 183 16.08 -1.51 3.76
C GLN A 183 16.04 -0.93 5.19
N ASN A 184 14.86 -0.72 5.75
CA ASN A 184 14.67 -0.23 7.11
C ASN A 184 15.02 -1.30 8.16
N LYS A 185 15.34 -0.85 9.36
CA LYS A 185 15.35 -1.70 10.55
C LYS A 185 13.93 -1.91 11.08
N ALA A 186 13.77 -2.95 11.88
CA ALA A 186 12.60 -3.13 12.73
C ALA A 186 12.96 -2.88 14.19
N ALA A 187 11.95 -2.61 15.01
CA ALA A 187 12.12 -2.54 16.44
C ALA A 187 10.98 -3.20 17.21
N ILE A 188 11.27 -3.57 18.46
CA ILE A 188 10.29 -3.90 19.49
C ILE A 188 10.52 -2.99 20.71
N MET A 189 9.44 -2.70 21.43
CA MET A 189 9.50 -1.97 22.69
C MET A 189 9.39 -2.94 23.86
N LYS A 190 10.43 -3.00 24.69
CA LYS A 190 10.46 -3.77 25.94
C LYS A 190 10.30 -2.82 27.11
N TYR A 191 9.20 -2.95 27.84
CA TYR A 191 8.95 -2.20 29.06
C TYR A 191 9.13 -3.11 30.28
N GLU A 192 10.15 -2.83 31.10
CA GLU A 192 10.47 -3.62 32.29
C GLU A 192 11.04 -2.69 33.36
N ASN A 193 10.62 -2.85 34.63
CA ASN A 193 11.11 -2.05 35.77
C ASN A 193 10.99 -0.52 35.55
N ASN A 194 9.88 -0.06 34.96
CA ASN A 194 9.63 1.33 34.59
C ASN A 194 10.61 1.91 33.55
N ILE A 195 11.39 1.08 32.87
CA ILE A 195 12.33 1.48 31.82
C ILE A 195 11.77 1.01 30.48
N VAL A 196 11.73 1.94 29.51
CA VAL A 196 11.40 1.66 28.12
C VAL A 196 12.70 1.44 27.34
N ASN A 197 12.90 0.22 26.85
CA ASN A 197 14.02 -0.13 25.99
C ASN A 197 13.52 -0.46 24.58
N ILE A 198 14.14 0.14 23.57
CA ILE A 198 13.86 -0.17 22.17
C ILE A 198 14.94 -1.12 21.65
N HIS A 199 14.54 -2.33 21.26
CA HIS A 199 15.43 -3.31 20.67
C HIS A 199 15.23 -3.34 19.16
N GLN A 200 16.26 -2.95 18.42
CA GLN A 200 16.25 -2.97 16.96
C GLN A 200 16.79 -4.30 16.42
N PHE A 201 16.28 -4.74 15.27
CA PHE A 201 16.75 -5.93 14.57
C PHE A 201 16.66 -5.74 13.05
N ASN A 202 17.47 -6.52 12.34
CA ASN A 202 17.57 -6.51 10.88
C ASN A 202 16.77 -7.65 10.26
N PHE A 203 16.59 -7.60 8.94
CA PHE A 203 15.90 -8.65 8.19
C PHE A 203 16.68 -9.97 8.18
N SER A 204 15.96 -11.05 7.93
CA SER A 204 16.51 -12.37 7.69
C SER A 204 16.14 -12.84 6.29
N PRO A 205 17.00 -13.63 5.61
CA PRO A 205 16.65 -14.20 4.32
C PRO A 205 15.38 -15.06 4.40
N HIS A 206 14.50 -14.95 3.40
CA HIS A 206 13.29 -15.78 3.27
C HIS A 206 13.18 -16.37 1.86
N PRO A 207 12.38 -17.44 1.68
CA PRO A 207 12.14 -18.03 0.36
C PRO A 207 11.56 -17.00 -0.62
N TYR A 208 11.99 -17.11 -1.88
CA TYR A 208 11.48 -16.28 -2.96
C TYR A 208 10.15 -16.81 -3.48
N TRP A 209 9.21 -15.89 -3.72
CA TRP A 209 7.94 -16.16 -4.39
C TRP A 209 7.76 -15.20 -5.56
N LEU A 210 7.28 -15.72 -6.69
CA LEU A 210 6.83 -14.85 -7.79
C LEU A 210 5.64 -14.01 -7.32
N PRO A 211 5.47 -12.78 -7.86
CA PRO A 211 4.35 -11.92 -7.52
C PRO A 211 3.00 -12.63 -7.64
N ASN A 212 2.10 -12.39 -6.68
CA ASN A 212 0.77 -13.00 -6.60
C ASN A 212 0.78 -14.54 -6.62
N PHE A 213 1.84 -15.16 -6.09
CA PHE A 213 2.00 -16.61 -6.02
C PHE A 213 1.88 -17.31 -7.40
N MET A 214 2.27 -16.61 -8.46
CA MET A 214 2.22 -17.13 -9.82
C MET A 214 3.15 -18.33 -9.98
N ASN A 215 2.68 -19.38 -10.64
CA ASN A 215 3.55 -20.50 -11.01
C ASN A 215 4.43 -20.15 -12.21
N ILE A 216 5.52 -20.90 -12.38
CA ILE A 216 6.52 -20.66 -13.43
C ILE A 216 5.95 -20.72 -14.84
N PHE A 217 4.93 -21.55 -15.09
CA PHE A 217 4.32 -21.67 -16.42
C PHE A 217 3.49 -20.43 -16.72
N THR A 218 2.62 -20.00 -15.82
CA THR A 218 1.85 -18.76 -15.99
C THR A 218 2.75 -17.56 -16.22
N TRP A 219 3.91 -17.52 -15.55
CA TRP A 219 4.89 -16.44 -15.72
C TRP A 219 5.66 -16.51 -17.05
N SER A 220 6.14 -17.69 -17.45
CA SER A 220 7.04 -17.83 -18.61
C SER A 220 6.34 -18.09 -19.94
N LEU A 221 5.13 -18.66 -19.94
CA LEU A 221 4.41 -19.04 -21.17
C LEU A 221 4.19 -17.84 -22.12
N PRO A 222 3.76 -16.64 -21.65
CA PRO A 222 3.59 -15.49 -22.54
C PRO A 222 4.89 -15.12 -23.26
N PHE A 223 6.01 -15.12 -22.53
CA PHE A 223 7.33 -14.81 -23.08
C PHE A 223 7.79 -15.88 -24.08
N ILE A 224 7.63 -17.17 -23.75
CA ILE A 224 7.99 -18.27 -24.65
C ILE A 224 7.19 -18.19 -25.95
N CYS A 225 5.87 -17.97 -25.86
CA CYS A 225 5.01 -17.81 -27.03
C CYS A 225 5.44 -16.62 -27.90
N GLU A 226 5.81 -15.50 -27.29
CA GLU A 226 6.32 -14.34 -28.02
C GLU A 226 7.63 -14.68 -28.76
N ARG A 227 8.60 -15.31 -28.09
CA ARG A 227 9.89 -15.64 -28.69
C ARG A 227 9.78 -16.67 -29.81
N ILE A 228 8.92 -17.67 -29.65
CA ILE A 228 8.63 -18.65 -30.72
C ILE A 228 8.00 -17.94 -31.92
N ASN A 229 7.03 -17.06 -31.68
CA ASN A 229 6.38 -16.32 -32.75
C ASN A 229 7.35 -15.38 -33.49
N ASP A 230 8.22 -14.68 -32.76
CA ASP A 230 9.28 -13.86 -33.36
C ASP A 230 10.25 -14.70 -34.21
N ALA A 231 10.66 -15.87 -33.72
CA ALA A 231 11.51 -16.80 -34.47
C ALA A 231 10.83 -17.29 -35.75
N LEU A 232 9.55 -17.67 -35.67
CA LEU A 232 8.76 -18.09 -36.84
C LEU A 232 8.60 -16.96 -37.86
N LEU A 233 8.37 -15.72 -37.40
CA LEU A 233 8.32 -14.55 -38.29
C LEU A 233 9.65 -14.30 -38.98
N GLN A 234 10.77 -14.44 -38.27
CA GLN A 234 12.10 -14.29 -38.87
C GLN A 234 12.37 -15.37 -39.91
N ILE A 235 12.03 -16.63 -39.63
CA ILE A 235 12.16 -17.73 -40.60
C ILE A 235 11.29 -17.46 -41.83
N LEU A 236 10.03 -17.05 -41.66
CA LEU A 236 9.15 -16.73 -42.78
C LEU A 236 9.62 -15.50 -43.57
N SER A 237 10.38 -14.60 -42.95
CA SER A 237 10.95 -13.43 -43.62
C SER A 237 12.22 -13.73 -44.44
N ILE A 238 12.78 -14.94 -44.33
CA ILE A 238 13.94 -15.37 -45.14
C ILE A 238 13.54 -15.60 -46.61
N CYS A 239 12.27 -15.91 -46.90
CA CYS A 239 11.81 -16.00 -48.29
C CYS A 239 11.88 -14.62 -48.96
N THR A 240 12.83 -14.47 -49.88
CA THR A 240 13.01 -13.25 -50.67
C THR A 240 11.95 -13.16 -51.78
N GLU A 241 11.63 -11.94 -52.24
CA GLU A 241 10.73 -11.76 -53.38
C GLU A 241 11.24 -12.51 -54.63
N GLU A 242 12.56 -12.70 -54.77
CA GLU A 242 13.19 -13.41 -55.89
C GLU A 242 12.96 -14.93 -55.90
N GLU A 243 12.95 -15.60 -54.74
CA GLU A 243 12.55 -17.01 -54.60
C GLU A 243 11.05 -17.21 -54.86
N LEU A 244 10.25 -16.18 -54.58
CA LEU A 244 8.83 -16.13 -54.92
C LEU A 244 8.59 -15.92 -56.43
N ILE A 245 9.51 -15.28 -57.15
CA ILE A 245 9.38 -15.00 -58.60
C ILE A 245 9.96 -16.14 -59.46
N THR A 246 11.00 -16.84 -59.01
CA THR A 246 11.62 -17.94 -59.80
C THR A 246 10.77 -19.22 -59.89
N TYR A 247 9.78 -19.38 -59.01
CA TYR A 247 8.82 -20.51 -59.02
C TYR A 247 7.55 -20.25 -59.84
N ASP A 248 7.52 -19.20 -60.68
CA ASP A 248 6.30 -18.64 -61.29
C ASP A 248 5.87 -19.30 -62.63
N GLU A 249 6.53 -20.37 -63.10
CA GLU A 249 6.28 -20.89 -64.46
C GLU A 249 5.28 -22.05 -64.61
N HIS A 250 4.61 -22.57 -63.56
CA HIS A 250 3.61 -23.63 -63.76
C HIS A 250 2.26 -23.46 -63.01
N THR A 251 1.20 -23.57 -63.81
CA THR A 251 -0.22 -23.22 -63.61
C THR A 251 -0.97 -24.17 -62.65
N GLN A 252 -2.11 -23.70 -62.09
CA GLN A 252 -2.95 -24.24 -60.99
C GLN A 252 -2.54 -23.86 -59.54
N LEU A 253 -1.38 -23.22 -59.34
CA LEU A 253 -0.90 -22.83 -58.01
C LEU A 253 -1.35 -21.43 -57.51
N GLU A 254 -1.88 -20.55 -58.37
CA GLU A 254 -2.21 -19.16 -58.02
C GLU A 254 -3.25 -19.03 -56.90
N GLN A 255 -4.33 -19.83 -56.92
CA GLN A 255 -5.31 -19.84 -55.82
C GLN A 255 -4.70 -20.34 -54.50
N ARG A 256 -3.83 -21.36 -54.53
CA ARG A 256 -3.10 -21.85 -53.36
C ARG A 256 -2.07 -20.82 -52.85
N ARG A 257 -1.45 -20.05 -53.75
CA ARG A 257 -0.51 -18.96 -53.44
C ARG A 257 -1.19 -17.76 -52.84
N GLU A 258 -2.37 -17.37 -53.34
CA GLU A 258 -3.15 -16.28 -52.75
C GLU A 258 -3.67 -16.66 -51.36
N GLN A 259 -4.08 -17.93 -51.18
CA GLN A 259 -4.37 -18.49 -49.85
C GLN A 259 -3.15 -18.46 -48.92
N MET A 260 -1.96 -18.78 -49.42
CA MET A 260 -0.72 -18.76 -48.63
C MET A 260 -0.30 -17.33 -48.27
N ARG A 261 -0.35 -16.37 -49.22
CA ARG A 261 -0.11 -14.94 -48.97
C ARG A 261 -1.13 -14.36 -47.98
N SER A 262 -2.39 -14.76 -48.09
CA SER A 262 -3.45 -14.41 -47.14
C SER A 262 -3.16 -14.96 -45.74
N LYS A 263 -2.71 -16.23 -45.64
CA LYS A 263 -2.29 -16.84 -44.37
C LYS A 263 -1.07 -16.15 -43.77
N ILE A 264 -0.06 -15.79 -44.56
CA ILE A 264 1.12 -15.04 -44.09
C ILE A 264 0.71 -13.65 -43.58
N ARG A 265 -0.16 -12.93 -44.31
CA ARG A 265 -0.68 -11.63 -43.85
C ARG A 265 -1.54 -11.76 -42.59
N ALA A 266 -2.35 -12.82 -42.48
CA ALA A 266 -3.16 -13.09 -41.29
C ALA A 266 -2.28 -13.41 -40.08
N VAL A 267 -1.28 -14.28 -40.24
CA VAL A 267 -0.29 -14.60 -39.20
C VAL A 267 0.53 -13.37 -38.81
N GLY A 268 0.95 -12.54 -39.77
CA GLY A 268 1.63 -11.28 -39.49
C GLY A 268 0.76 -10.27 -38.74
N LYS A 269 -0.55 -10.21 -39.02
CA LYS A 269 -1.51 -9.40 -38.25
C LYS A 269 -1.65 -9.94 -36.84
N VAL A 270 -1.92 -11.25 -36.68
CA VAL A 270 -2.04 -11.92 -35.37
C VAL A 270 -0.76 -11.75 -34.56
N ALA A 271 0.41 -11.88 -35.17
CA ALA A 271 1.69 -11.68 -34.51
C ALA A 271 1.88 -10.24 -34.03
N LYS A 272 1.48 -9.23 -34.81
CA LYS A 272 1.48 -7.82 -34.36
C LYS A 272 0.51 -7.58 -33.21
N THR A 273 -0.69 -8.18 -33.25
CA THR A 273 -1.67 -8.06 -32.15
C THR A 273 -1.17 -8.78 -30.90
N TYR A 274 -0.58 -9.95 -31.05
CA TYR A 274 -0.02 -10.75 -29.96
C TYR A 274 1.21 -10.08 -29.34
N LYS A 275 2.11 -9.51 -30.16
CA LYS A 275 3.24 -8.70 -29.66
C LYS A 275 2.78 -7.51 -28.83
N LYS A 276 1.72 -6.82 -29.28
CA LYS A 276 1.09 -5.77 -28.47
C LYS A 276 0.52 -6.33 -27.16
N LEU A 277 -0.19 -7.46 -27.19
CA LEU A 277 -0.74 -8.11 -26.00
C LEU A 277 0.34 -8.58 -25.02
N CYS A 278 1.45 -9.15 -25.50
CA CYS A 278 2.57 -9.56 -24.65
C CYS A 278 3.29 -8.36 -24.05
N GLN A 279 3.54 -7.30 -24.83
CA GLN A 279 4.13 -6.06 -24.29
C GLN A 279 3.22 -5.40 -23.26
N LEU A 280 1.90 -5.39 -23.49
CA LEU A 280 0.91 -4.99 -22.48
C LEU A 280 0.98 -5.89 -21.25
N ASN A 281 1.11 -7.21 -21.41
CA ASN A 281 1.20 -8.15 -20.30
C ASN A 281 2.51 -8.00 -19.50
N GLU A 282 3.65 -7.81 -20.15
CA GLU A 282 4.93 -7.52 -19.49
C GLU A 282 4.87 -6.20 -18.74
N ASN A 283 4.32 -5.15 -19.36
CA ASN A 283 4.10 -3.87 -18.69
C ASN A 283 3.19 -4.04 -17.47
N VAL A 284 2.11 -4.83 -17.59
CA VAL A 284 1.21 -5.13 -16.48
C VAL A 284 1.91 -5.91 -15.36
N VAL A 285 2.72 -6.93 -15.66
CA VAL A 285 3.48 -7.70 -14.66
C VAL A 285 4.53 -6.82 -13.97
N THR A 286 5.24 -5.99 -14.72
CA THR A 286 6.26 -5.07 -14.18
C THR A 286 5.62 -3.96 -13.35
N LEU A 287 4.48 -3.43 -13.80
CA LEU A 287 3.67 -2.49 -13.03
C LEU A 287 3.12 -3.16 -11.77
N HIS A 288 2.64 -4.40 -11.82
CA HIS A 288 2.19 -5.13 -10.63
C HIS A 288 3.29 -5.41 -9.61
N ALA A 289 4.54 -5.53 -10.06
CA ALA A 289 5.71 -5.68 -9.20
C ALA A 289 6.11 -4.35 -8.53
N LEU A 290 5.80 -3.20 -9.13
CA LEU A 290 6.18 -1.86 -8.66
C LEU A 290 5.03 -1.09 -7.98
N THR A 291 3.79 -1.32 -8.39
CA THR A 291 2.55 -0.73 -7.86
C THR A 291 1.38 -1.72 -8.05
N PRO A 292 0.93 -2.40 -6.98
CA PRO A 292 -0.14 -3.37 -7.10
C PRO A 292 -1.51 -2.74 -7.44
N SER A 293 -1.81 -1.45 -7.33
CA SER A 293 -3.16 -0.92 -7.58
C SER A 293 -3.63 -1.03 -9.05
N SER A 294 -4.87 -1.53 -9.25
CA SER A 294 -5.55 -1.61 -10.55
C SER A 294 -6.44 -0.40 -10.76
N ASN A 295 -6.04 0.50 -11.65
CA ASN A 295 -6.94 1.34 -12.45
C ASN A 295 -6.20 1.66 -13.74
N ILE A 296 -6.36 0.80 -14.76
CA ILE A 296 -5.69 0.92 -16.05
C ILE A 296 -6.76 1.03 -17.14
N THR A 297 -7.47 2.16 -17.15
CA THR A 297 -8.30 2.56 -18.30
C THR A 297 -8.06 4.00 -18.74
N GLU A 298 -7.20 4.78 -18.07
CA GLU A 298 -7.03 6.21 -18.42
C GLU A 298 -5.58 6.72 -18.58
N LEU A 299 -4.55 5.88 -18.50
CA LEU A 299 -3.17 6.38 -18.52
C LEU A 299 -2.26 5.70 -19.57
N ASP A 300 -2.69 5.70 -20.82
CA ASP A 300 -1.90 5.15 -21.94
C ASP A 300 -0.82 6.11 -22.49
N LYS A 301 -0.67 7.32 -21.91
CA LYS A 301 0.33 8.32 -22.39
C LYS A 301 1.25 8.89 -21.31
N GLU A 302 0.94 8.73 -20.02
CA GLU A 302 1.73 9.32 -18.92
C GLU A 302 2.60 8.31 -18.17
N ILE A 303 2.36 7.00 -18.32
CA ILE A 303 3.01 5.95 -17.51
C ILE A 303 4.38 5.55 -18.04
N THR A 304 4.64 5.60 -19.35
CA THR A 304 5.94 5.19 -19.92
C THR A 304 7.11 5.97 -19.35
N ASN A 305 6.90 7.25 -18.98
CA ASN A 305 7.90 8.05 -18.28
C ASN A 305 8.05 7.67 -16.80
N LYS A 306 6.97 7.26 -16.11
CA LYS A 306 7.02 6.93 -14.68
C LYS A 306 7.69 5.57 -14.42
N THR A 307 7.58 4.60 -15.31
CA THR A 307 8.22 3.28 -15.17
C THR A 307 9.73 3.30 -15.43
N GLU A 308 10.20 4.05 -16.43
CA GLU A 308 11.64 4.27 -16.62
C GLU A 308 12.25 5.08 -15.47
N VAL A 309 11.52 6.08 -14.96
CA VAL A 309 11.94 6.87 -13.80
C VAL A 309 11.96 6.03 -12.53
N ALA A 310 10.98 5.18 -12.25
CA ALA A 310 10.99 4.30 -11.08
C ALA A 310 12.13 3.26 -11.14
N ALA A 311 12.39 2.68 -12.32
CA ALA A 311 13.48 1.74 -12.52
C ALA A 311 14.86 2.43 -12.52
N SER A 312 14.99 3.68 -12.98
CA SER A 312 16.23 4.45 -12.91
C SER A 312 16.51 4.95 -11.49
N LEU A 313 15.48 5.37 -10.74
CA LEU A 313 15.58 5.83 -9.35
C LEU A 313 16.02 4.71 -8.40
N LEU A 314 15.63 3.46 -8.66
CA LEU A 314 16.12 2.29 -7.91
C LEU A 314 17.53 1.84 -8.34
N ARG A 315 17.98 2.20 -9.55
CA ARG A 315 19.34 1.90 -10.07
C ARG A 315 20.37 2.95 -9.71
N GLU A 316 19.96 4.20 -9.47
CA GLU A 316 20.84 5.22 -8.92
C GLU A 316 21.25 4.79 -7.51
N LYS A 317 22.56 4.65 -7.28
CA LYS A 317 23.11 4.55 -5.93
C LYS A 317 22.68 5.78 -5.16
N ALA A 318 21.63 5.66 -4.35
CA ALA A 318 21.25 6.70 -3.40
C ALA A 318 22.48 7.10 -2.59
N ALA A 319 22.74 8.41 -2.48
CA ALA A 319 23.93 8.92 -1.80
C ALA A 319 23.87 8.66 -0.28
N SER A 320 22.69 8.34 0.26
CA SER A 320 22.42 8.02 1.67
C SER A 320 21.21 7.08 1.81
N THR A 321 21.21 6.23 2.85
CA THR A 321 20.12 5.30 3.20
C THR A 321 18.79 6.03 3.43
N ASN A 322 18.82 7.24 4.01
CA ASN A 322 17.61 8.01 4.30
C ASN A 322 16.91 8.50 3.02
N GLU A 323 17.68 8.84 1.99
CA GLU A 323 17.14 9.27 0.69
C GLU A 323 16.45 8.10 -0.03
N HIS A 324 17.05 6.91 0.06
CA HIS A 324 16.45 5.68 -0.46
C HIS A 324 15.12 5.36 0.22
N PHE A 325 15.08 5.33 1.56
CA PHE A 325 13.86 5.08 2.32
C PHE A 325 12.72 6.03 1.94
N SER A 326 13.03 7.33 1.82
CA SER A 326 12.06 8.37 1.49
C SER A 326 11.51 8.21 0.06
N LYS A 327 12.37 7.85 -0.90
CA LYS A 327 11.97 7.56 -2.29
C LYS A 327 11.04 6.35 -2.37
N VAL A 328 11.38 5.27 -1.68
CA VAL A 328 10.56 4.05 -1.67
C VAL A 328 9.19 4.32 -1.05
N LYS A 329 9.14 5.06 0.06
CA LYS A 329 7.89 5.50 0.71
C LYS A 329 6.96 6.25 -0.25
N ILE A 330 7.50 7.14 -1.08
CA ILE A 330 6.71 7.88 -2.09
C ILE A 330 6.14 6.93 -3.16
N LEU A 331 6.92 5.96 -3.62
CA LEU A 331 6.47 4.97 -4.61
C LEU A 331 5.35 4.07 -4.07
N ASP A 332 5.39 3.77 -2.77
CA ASP A 332 4.45 2.87 -2.09
C ASP A 332 3.20 3.57 -1.55
N GLN A 333 3.15 4.91 -1.57
CA GLN A 333 2.07 5.73 -1.01
C GLN A 333 0.66 5.33 -1.48
N VAL A 334 0.54 4.80 -2.71
CA VAL A 334 -0.76 4.34 -3.24
C VAL A 334 -1.26 3.08 -2.52
N ASN A 335 -0.36 2.24 -2.02
CA ASN A 335 -0.70 1.01 -1.32
C ASN A 335 -1.02 1.24 0.16
N GLU A 336 -0.58 2.39 0.69
CA GLU A 336 -0.88 2.85 2.04
C GLU A 336 -2.29 3.46 2.16
N ARG A 337 -3.00 3.67 1.04
CA ARG A 337 -4.39 4.15 1.00
C ARG A 337 -5.40 3.04 1.24
N MET A 338 -6.52 3.41 1.88
CA MET A 338 -7.69 2.54 1.96
C MET A 338 -8.16 2.18 0.54
N PRO A 339 -8.34 0.90 0.22
CA PRO A 339 -8.81 0.46 -1.08
C PRO A 339 -10.22 0.97 -1.38
N PRO A 340 -10.57 1.22 -2.66
CA PRO A 340 -11.91 1.65 -3.05
C PRO A 340 -12.94 0.56 -2.74
N THR A 341 -14.09 0.97 -2.19
CA THR A 341 -15.24 0.08 -1.95
C THR A 341 -15.87 -0.37 -3.27
N ARG A 342 -16.32 -1.64 -3.32
CA ARG A 342 -16.93 -2.27 -4.51
C ARG A 342 -18.14 -1.51 -5.10
N THR A 343 -18.76 -0.59 -4.36
CA THR A 343 -19.95 0.17 -4.76
C THR A 343 -19.69 1.33 -5.72
N THR A 344 -18.45 1.77 -5.92
CA THR A 344 -18.15 2.91 -6.80
C THR A 344 -17.97 2.55 -8.27
N ILE A 345 -18.07 1.27 -8.65
CA ILE A 345 -17.87 0.80 -10.03
C ILE A 345 -19.18 0.88 -10.88
N SER A 346 -20.33 1.23 -10.31
CA SER A 346 -21.62 1.19 -11.02
C SER A 346 -22.18 2.54 -11.50
N SER A 347 -21.36 3.55 -11.78
CA SER A 347 -21.83 4.82 -12.37
C SER A 347 -21.02 5.23 -13.61
N GLY A 348 -20.95 4.33 -14.59
CA GLY A 348 -20.39 4.61 -15.91
C GLY A 348 -21.34 4.14 -17.01
N ASP A 349 -22.05 5.10 -17.60
CA ASP A 349 -22.72 5.09 -18.90
C ASP A 349 -23.44 3.80 -19.36
N SER A 350 -24.72 3.70 -18.99
CA SER A 350 -25.72 3.11 -19.86
C SER A 350 -26.37 4.23 -20.68
N THR A 351 -25.75 4.63 -21.79
CA THR A 351 -26.45 5.24 -22.91
C THR A 351 -26.31 4.34 -24.15
N VAL A 352 -27.42 3.66 -24.39
CA VAL A 352 -27.77 2.98 -25.64
C VAL A 352 -27.89 4.03 -26.76
N VAL A 353 -27.10 3.88 -27.82
CA VAL A 353 -27.55 3.86 -29.23
C VAL A 353 -26.71 2.83 -29.98
#